data_AF-A0A4U1L7C8-F1
#
_entry.id   AF-A0A4U1L7C8-F1
#
_cell.length_a   1.000
_cell.length_b   1.000
_cell.length_c   1.000
_cell.angle_alpha   90.00
_cell.angle_beta   90.00
_cell.angle_gamma   90.00
#
_symmetry.space_group_name_H-M   'P 1'
#
loop_
_entity.id
_entity.type
_entity.pdbx_description
1 polymer ?
#
loop_
_entity_poly.entity_id
_entity_poly.type
_entity_poly.pdbx_seq_one_letter_code
_entity_poly.pdbx_strand_id
1 'polypeptide(L)'
;MGVEWGHYIAPGKPQQNAFVESFSGHLRDECLNEHLFPSLASARRIIEAWRTDYNTVRLHRSLGERAPAEFTNRSRQGHMNTEVKL
;
A
#
# COMPACT_ATOMS: atom_id res chain seq x y z
N MET A 1 22.66 8.96 0.76
CA MET A 1 21.24 9.00 0.37
C MET A 1 20.43 9.00 1.66
N GLY A 2 20.08 10.19 2.16
CA GLY A 2 19.34 10.33 3.41
C GLY A 2 17.85 10.19 3.11
N VAL A 3 17.14 9.37 3.87
CA VAL A 3 15.67 9.40 3.85
C VAL A 3 15.28 10.69 4.57
N GLU A 4 14.72 11.65 3.83
CA GLU A 4 14.10 12.80 4.46
C GLU A 4 12.92 12.29 5.28
N TRP A 5 12.96 12.46 6.60
CA TRP A 5 11.83 12.16 7.49
C TRP A 5 10.76 13.26 7.32
N GLY A 6 10.21 13.36 6.12
CA GLY A 6 9.24 14.37 5.73
C GLY A 6 7.85 13.99 6.20
N HIS A 7 7.25 14.90 6.98
CA HIS A 7 5.84 14.96 7.37
C HIS A 7 5.39 14.01 8.51
N TYR A 8 5.51 14.51 9.74
CA TYR A 8 4.78 13.96 10.89
C TYR A 8 3.28 14.28 10.77
N ILE A 9 2.41 13.43 11.34
CA ILE A 9 0.97 13.69 11.43
C ILE A 9 0.80 14.97 12.25
N ALA A 10 0.24 16.02 11.67
CA ALA A 10 0.07 17.27 12.38
C ALA A 10 -0.91 17.06 13.55
N PRO A 11 -0.62 17.62 14.74
CA PRO A 11 -1.55 17.56 15.86
C PRO A 11 -2.92 18.10 15.44
N GLY A 12 -3.98 17.33 15.72
CA GLY A 12 -5.35 17.70 15.35
C GLY A 12 -5.75 17.46 13.90
N LYS A 13 -4.94 16.76 13.09
CA LYS A 13 -5.30 16.38 11.70
C LYS A 13 -5.37 14.84 11.52
N PRO A 14 -6.38 14.16 12.11
CA PRO A 14 -6.51 12.71 12.03
C PRO A 14 -6.63 12.18 10.59
N GLN A 15 -7.14 12.99 9.67
CA GLN A 15 -7.28 12.63 8.25
C GLN A 15 -5.93 12.33 7.57
N GLN A 16 -4.80 12.84 8.08
CA GLN A 16 -3.47 12.52 7.56
C GLN A 16 -3.06 11.07 7.84
N ASN A 17 -3.67 10.41 8.82
CA ASN A 17 -3.42 9.01 9.16
C ASN A 17 -4.41 8.03 8.50
N ALA A 18 -5.52 8.54 7.95
CA ALA A 18 -6.65 7.72 7.48
C ALA A 18 -6.25 6.63 6.47
N PHE A 19 -5.26 6.90 5.61
CA PHE A 19 -4.76 5.91 4.66
C PHE A 19 -4.07 4.73 5.36
N VAL A 20 -3.17 5.02 6.31
CA VAL A 20 -2.42 4.01 7.07
C VAL A 20 -3.35 3.22 7.98
N GLU A 21 -4.34 3.89 8.58
CA GLU A 21 -5.37 3.24 9.40
C GLU A 21 -6.21 2.27 8.57
N SER A 22 -6.66 2.71 7.38
CA SER A 22 -7.41 1.85 6.48
C SER A 22 -6.59 0.63 6.04
N PHE A 23 -5.33 0.82 5.66
CA PHE A 23 -4.44 -0.29 5.32
C PHE A 23 -4.28 -1.28 6.49
N SER A 24 -4.02 -0.75 7.70
CA SER A 24 -3.79 -1.58 8.88
C SER A 24 -5.04 -2.35 9.30
N GLY A 25 -6.22 -1.76 9.13
CA GLY A 25 -7.51 -2.45 9.31
C GLY A 25 -7.65 -3.64 8.36
N HIS A 26 -7.47 -3.43 7.06
CA HIS A 26 -7.55 -4.52 6.07
C HIS A 26 -6.54 -5.64 6.34
N LEU A 27 -5.29 -5.31 6.67
CA LEU A 27 -4.28 -6.31 7.03
C LEU A 27 -4.74 -7.15 8.22
N ARG A 28 -5.33 -6.51 9.23
CA ARG A 28 -5.80 -7.21 10.42
C ARG A 28 -6.98 -8.13 10.10
N ASP A 29 -8.01 -7.59 9.46
CA ASP A 29 -9.26 -8.32 9.22
C ASP A 29 -9.09 -9.45 8.19
N GLU A 30 -8.30 -9.23 7.13
CA GLU A 30 -8.22 -10.17 6.00
C GLU A 30 -7.01 -11.10 6.05
N CYS A 31 -5.95 -10.73 6.78
CA CYS A 31 -4.74 -11.57 6.88
C CYS A 31 -4.56 -12.10 8.29
N LEU A 32 -4.43 -11.22 9.27
CA LEU A 32 -3.95 -11.62 10.60
C LEU A 32 -5.00 -12.37 11.41
N ASN A 33 -6.27 -11.99 11.28
CA ASN A 33 -7.38 -12.65 11.98
C ASN A 33 -7.80 -13.97 11.31
N GLU A 34 -7.57 -14.12 10.00
CA GLU A 34 -7.96 -15.32 9.24
C GLU A 34 -6.94 -16.47 9.34
N HIS A 35 -5.69 -16.18 9.73
CA HIS A 35 -4.61 -17.16 9.68
C HIS A 35 -4.00 -17.46 11.05
N LEU A 36 -3.73 -18.73 11.31
CA LEU A 36 -2.86 -19.15 12.42
C LEU A 36 -1.40 -19.19 11.94
N PHE A 37 -0.51 -18.68 12.77
CA PHE A 37 0.92 -18.60 12.46
C PHE A 37 1.74 -19.58 13.32
N PRO A 38 1.97 -20.82 12.86
CA PRO A 38 2.68 -21.83 13.64
C PRO A 38 4.19 -21.53 13.77
N SER A 39 4.73 -20.63 12.94
CA SER A 39 6.13 -20.21 12.99
C SER A 39 6.33 -18.87 12.29
N LEU A 40 7.45 -18.19 12.61
CA LEU A 40 7.82 -16.94 11.95
C LEU A 40 7.99 -17.10 10.43
N ALA A 41 8.51 -18.25 9.98
CA ALA A 41 8.64 -18.55 8.55
C ALA A 41 7.26 -18.64 7.86
N SER A 42 6.28 -19.23 8.55
CA SER A 42 4.90 -19.32 8.05
C SER A 42 4.24 -17.93 8.00
N ALA A 43 4.42 -17.13 9.06
CA ALA A 43 3.95 -15.74 9.10
C ALA A 43 4.51 -14.90 7.95
N ARG A 44 5.83 -14.98 7.71
CA ARG A 44 6.47 -14.28 6.59
C ARG A 44 5.86 -14.65 5.24
N ARG A 45 5.63 -15.95 5.00
CA ARG A 45 5.03 -16.43 3.73
C ARG A 45 3.61 -15.91 3.55
N ILE A 46 2.77 -16.03 4.58
CA ILE A 46 1.37 -15.61 4.52
C ILE A 46 1.26 -14.09 4.33
N ILE A 47 2.01 -13.31 5.12
CA ILE A 47 2.00 -11.84 5.01
C ILE A 47 2.52 -11.38 3.64
N GLU A 48 3.56 -12.04 3.09
CA GLU A 48 4.07 -11.69 1.76
C GLU A 48 3.08 -12.04 0.64
N ALA A 49 2.39 -13.17 0.76
CA ALA A 49 1.33 -13.54 -0.16
C ALA A 49 0.17 -12.53 -0.12
N TRP A 50 -0.30 -12.17 1.08
CA TRP A 50 -1.34 -11.15 1.25
C TRP A 50 -0.91 -9.78 0.73
N ARG A 51 0.32 -9.35 1.02
CA ARG A 51 0.88 -8.10 0.47
C ARG A 51 0.89 -8.12 -1.06
N THR A 52 1.26 -9.24 -1.66
CA THR A 52 1.30 -9.37 -3.13
C THR A 52 -0.10 -9.27 -3.71
N ASP A 53 -1.07 -9.98 -3.14
CA ASP A 53 -2.47 -9.92 -3.54
C ASP A 53 -3.04 -8.49 -3.41
N TYR A 54 -2.88 -7.87 -2.24
CA TYR A 54 -3.34 -6.50 -1.98
C TYR A 54 -2.79 -5.50 -3.02
N ASN A 55 -1.53 -5.63 -3.41
CA ASN A 55 -0.90 -4.70 -4.35
C ASN A 55 -1.22 -4.99 -5.82
N THR A 56 -1.60 -6.21 -6.19
CA THR A 56 -1.71 -6.62 -7.61
C THR A 56 -3.13 -6.94 -8.06
N VAL A 57 -4.00 -7.35 -7.14
CA VAL A 57 -5.36 -7.83 -7.46
C VAL A 57 -6.43 -6.90 -6.92
N ARG A 58 -6.23 -6.33 -5.73
CA ARG A 58 -7.28 -5.55 -5.05
C ARG A 58 -7.57 -4.24 -5.77
N LEU A 59 -8.82 -4.03 -6.19
CA LEU A 59 -9.25 -2.80 -6.83
C LEU A 59 -9.59 -1.73 -5.78
N HIS A 60 -8.98 -0.55 -5.90
CA HIS A 60 -9.26 0.57 -5.00
C HIS A 60 -10.10 1.63 -5.71
N ARG A 61 -11.27 1.95 -5.16
CA ARG A 61 -12.15 3.01 -5.69
C ARG A 61 -11.43 4.37 -5.75
N SER A 62 -10.60 4.68 -4.75
CA SER A 62 -9.78 5.91 -4.74
C SER A 62 -8.72 5.96 -5.84
N LEU A 63 -8.35 4.82 -6.41
CA LEU A 63 -7.40 4.71 -7.53
C LEU A 63 -8.10 4.58 -8.89
N GLY A 64 -9.41 4.81 -8.95
CA GLY A 64 -10.21 4.63 -10.17
C GLY A 64 -10.44 3.16 -10.51
N GLU A 65 -10.73 2.34 -9.49
CA GLU A 65 -11.01 0.90 -9.62
C GLU A 65 -9.82 0.10 -10.18
N ARG A 66 -8.61 0.42 -9.69
CA ARG A 66 -7.35 -0.22 -10.10
C ARG A 66 -6.58 -0.76 -8.92
N ALA A 67 -5.71 -1.73 -9.19
CA ALA A 67 -4.76 -2.19 -8.21
C ALA A 67 -3.63 -1.18 -7.97
N PRO A 68 -3.02 -1.14 -6.77
CA PRO A 68 -1.92 -0.23 -6.46
C PRO A 68 -0.72 -0.37 -7.42
N ALA A 69 -0.39 -1.59 -7.84
CA ALA A 69 0.66 -1.85 -8.81
C ALA A 69 0.36 -1.23 -10.19
N GLU A 70 -0.90 -1.26 -10.62
CA GLU A 70 -1.30 -0.65 -11.89
C GLU A 70 -1.26 0.88 -11.83
N PHE A 71 -1.72 1.45 -10.71
CA PHE A 71 -1.67 2.89 -10.48
C PHE A 71 -0.23 3.43 -10.48
N THR A 72 0.68 2.74 -9.77
CA THR A 72 2.09 3.13 -9.70
C THR A 72 2.80 3.00 -11.05
N ASN A 73 2.54 1.93 -11.81
CA ASN A 73 3.12 1.77 -13.15
C ASN A 73 2.67 2.87 -14.13
N ARG A 74 1.40 3.29 -14.06
CA ARG A 74 0.90 4.40 -14.88
C ARG A 74 1.50 5.75 -14.47
N SER A 75 1.64 6.01 -13.17
CA SER A 75 2.25 7.24 -12.68
C SER A 75 3.69 7.40 -13.18
N ARG A 76 4.45 6.29 -13.24
CA ARG A 76 5.79 6.26 -13.86
C ARG A 76 5.76 6.59 -15.36
N GLN A 77 4.81 6.03 -16.11
CA GLN A 77 4.67 6.32 -17.55
C GLN A 77 4.22 7.76 -17.84
N GLY A 78 3.37 8.34 -16.99
CA GLY A 78 2.97 9.75 -17.08
C GLY A 78 4.13 10.72 -16.81
N HIS A 79 5.00 10.38 -15.85
CA HIS A 79 6.22 11.14 -15.58
C HIS A 79 7.20 11.05 -16.76
N MET A 80 7.42 9.85 -17.31
CA MET A 80 8.30 9.66 -18.47
C MET A 80 7.78 10.37 -19.72
N ASN A 81 6.47 10.34 -20.01
CA ASN A 81 5.91 11.05 -21.17
C ASN A 81 5.99 12.58 -21.07
N THR A 82 6.21 13.13 -19.88
CA THR A 82 6.38 14.58 -19.68
C THR A 82 7.84 15.01 -19.87
N GLU A 83 8.81 14.09 -19.73
CA GLU A 83 10.24 14.34 -19.97
C GLU A 83 10.67 14.15 -21.44
N VAL A 84 9.91 13.43 -22.29
CA VAL A 84 10.22 13.28 -23.74
C VAL A 84 9.61 14.41 -24.59
N LYS A 85 9.12 15.48 -23.97
CA LYS A 85 8.57 16.66 -24.66
C LYS A 85 9.28 17.94 -24.22
N LEU A 86 10.59 17.99 -24.44
CA LEU A 86 11.41 19.20 -24.53
C LEU A 86 12.34 19.09 -25.73
#